data_AF-A0A4Q2AX83-F1
#
_entry.id   AF-A0A4Q2AX83-F1
#
_cell.length_a   1.000
_cell.length_b   1.000
_cell.length_c   1.000
_cell.angle_alpha   90.00
_cell.angle_beta   90.00
_cell.angle_gamma   90.00
#
_symmetry.space_group_name_H-M   'P 1'
#
loop_
_entity.id
_entity.type
_entity.pdbx_description
1 polymer ?
#
loop_
_entity_poly.entity_id
_entity_poly.type
_entity_poly.pdbx_seq_one_letter_code
_entity_poly.pdbx_strand_id
1 'polypeptide(L)'
;MLIYYFDDTKRFAYTDVIADDETIPTNATTVAPVNADGTGMYAPSWSGTEWVSMTKEEFDKEFAQQQRPDNVPAVTPAEKKEAQQMLTVAKLQADVDALKKSQEQGAAILATLMKQQANNAKEAN
;
A
#
# COMPACT_ATOMS: atom_id res chain seq x y z
N MET A 1 -13.86 32.56 -10.62
CA MET A 1 -14.65 31.79 -9.65
C MET A 1 -14.56 30.27 -9.89
N LEU A 2 -14.35 29.46 -8.84
CA LEU A 2 -14.39 27.98 -8.93
C LEU A 2 -15.85 27.48 -8.88
N ILE A 3 -16.20 26.54 -9.75
CA ILE A 3 -17.53 25.91 -9.84
C ILE A 3 -17.43 24.39 -9.83
N TYR A 4 -18.50 23.74 -9.38
CA TYR A 4 -18.60 22.30 -9.20
C TYR A 4 -19.76 21.78 -10.05
N TYR A 5 -19.44 20.95 -11.04
CA TYR A 5 -20.43 20.35 -11.94
C TYR A 5 -20.98 19.07 -11.37
N PHE A 6 -22.25 18.82 -11.68
CA PHE A 6 -22.89 17.53 -11.51
C PHE A 6 -23.43 16.99 -12.83
N ASP A 7 -23.50 15.67 -12.91
CA ASP A 7 -24.06 14.96 -14.06
C ASP A 7 -25.61 14.96 -14.06
N ASP A 8 -26.20 14.28 -15.03
CA ASP A 8 -27.67 14.18 -15.15
C ASP A 8 -28.31 13.46 -13.94
N THR A 9 -27.55 12.62 -13.23
CA THR A 9 -27.96 11.95 -11.99
C THR A 9 -27.74 12.82 -10.75
N LYS A 10 -27.29 14.06 -10.94
CA LYS A 10 -26.92 15.02 -9.88
C LYS A 10 -25.68 14.62 -9.10
N ARG A 11 -24.91 13.62 -9.54
CA ARG A 11 -23.64 13.25 -8.88
C ARG A 11 -22.54 14.22 -9.28
N PHE A 12 -21.67 14.54 -8.33
CA PHE A 12 -20.50 15.36 -8.60
C PHE A 12 -19.66 14.75 -9.74
N ALA A 13 -19.34 15.57 -10.74
CA ALA A 13 -18.66 15.13 -11.95
C ALA A 13 -17.23 15.69 -12.03
N TYR A 14 -17.07 17.01 -11.96
CA TYR A 14 -15.77 17.68 -12.04
C TYR A 14 -15.86 19.13 -11.55
N THR A 15 -14.71 19.79 -11.44
CA THR A 15 -14.62 21.23 -11.15
C THR A 15 -14.09 22.00 -12.34
N ASP A 16 -14.49 23.26 -12.46
CA ASP A 16 -13.94 24.18 -13.45
C ASP A 16 -13.83 25.60 -12.86
N VAL A 17 -13.11 26.48 -13.54
CA VAL A 17 -12.96 27.89 -13.17
C VAL A 17 -13.52 28.77 -14.28
N ILE A 18 -14.49 29.60 -13.94
CA ILE A 18 -15.10 30.58 -14.86
C ILE A 18 -14.75 32.01 -14.43
N ALA A 19 -14.93 32.98 -15.32
CA ALA A 19 -14.77 34.40 -14.95
C ALA A 19 -15.85 34.82 -13.95
N ASP A 20 -15.60 35.85 -13.13
CA ASP A 20 -16.52 36.26 -12.06
C ASP A 20 -17.80 36.91 -12.59
N ASP A 21 -17.79 37.40 -13.82
CA ASP A 21 -18.93 37.99 -14.55
C ASP A 21 -19.67 36.97 -15.45
N GLU A 22 -19.16 35.75 -15.53
CA GLU A 22 -19.76 34.70 -16.34
C GLU A 22 -20.94 34.03 -15.64
N THR A 23 -21.95 33.63 -16.41
CA THR A 23 -23.14 32.97 -15.87
C THR A 23 -22.82 31.53 -15.48
N ILE A 24 -23.17 31.14 -14.25
CA ILE A 24 -23.01 29.76 -13.77
C ILE A 24 -23.92 28.83 -14.60
N PRO A 25 -23.38 27.76 -15.20
CA PRO A 25 -24.19 26.80 -15.95
C PRO A 25 -25.23 26.09 -15.09
N THR A 26 -26.33 25.67 -15.70
CA THR A 26 -27.48 25.07 -15.00
C THR A 26 -27.11 23.79 -14.23
N ASN A 27 -26.10 23.06 -14.67
CA ASN A 27 -25.60 21.84 -14.03
C ASN A 27 -24.34 22.07 -13.19
N ALA A 28 -24.15 23.29 -12.68
CA ALA A 28 -23.05 23.66 -11.82
C ALA A 28 -23.52 24.47 -10.60
N THR A 29 -22.69 24.47 -9.56
CA THR A 29 -22.89 25.27 -8.35
C THR A 29 -21.56 25.84 -7.86
N THR A 30 -21.60 26.92 -7.10
CA THR A 30 -20.43 27.48 -6.40
C THR A 30 -20.24 26.88 -5.01
N VAL A 31 -21.19 26.07 -4.54
CA VAL A 31 -21.11 25.36 -3.26
C VAL A 31 -20.15 24.18 -3.39
N ALA A 32 -19.16 24.07 -2.51
CA ALA A 32 -18.19 22.98 -2.52
C ALA A 32 -18.77 21.67 -1.94
N PRO A 33 -18.45 20.49 -2.52
CA PRO A 33 -18.91 19.18 -2.04
C PRO A 33 -18.07 18.67 -0.84
N VAL A 34 -18.12 19.42 0.25
CA VAL A 34 -17.38 19.15 1.49
C VAL A 34 -18.31 19.09 2.69
N ASN A 35 -17.98 18.25 3.66
CA ASN A 35 -18.64 18.21 4.97
C ASN A 35 -18.42 19.52 5.73
N ALA A 36 -19.19 19.73 6.80
CA ALA A 36 -19.11 20.93 7.63
C ALA A 36 -17.73 21.16 8.28
N ASP A 37 -16.93 20.10 8.44
CA ASP A 37 -15.55 20.16 8.94
C ASP A 37 -14.50 20.41 7.84
N GLY A 38 -14.94 20.59 6.59
CA GLY A 38 -14.09 20.81 5.42
C GLY A 38 -13.55 19.53 4.77
N THR A 39 -13.90 18.35 5.28
CA THR A 39 -13.49 17.07 4.68
C THR A 39 -14.31 16.75 3.42
N GLY A 40 -13.75 15.98 2.48
CA GLY A 40 -14.45 15.57 1.27
C GLY A 40 -15.62 14.61 1.57
N MET A 41 -16.71 14.76 0.83
CA MET A 41 -17.88 13.86 0.89
C MET A 41 -17.64 12.57 0.08
N TYR A 42 -18.30 11.49 0.48
CA TYR A 42 -18.34 10.25 -0.31
C TYR A 42 -19.40 10.36 -1.40
N ALA A 43 -19.00 10.21 -2.67
CA ALA A 43 -19.87 10.28 -3.85
C ALA A 43 -21.00 11.35 -3.77
N PRO A 44 -20.64 12.64 -3.58
CA PRO A 44 -21.61 13.69 -3.29
C PRO A 44 -22.64 13.87 -4.41
N SER A 45 -23.91 14.05 -4.03
CA SER A 45 -25.05 14.27 -4.93
C SER A 45 -25.76 15.59 -4.63
N TRP A 46 -26.11 16.36 -5.65
CA TRP A 46 -26.73 17.68 -5.51
C TRP A 46 -28.23 17.56 -5.25
N SER A 47 -28.71 18.10 -4.14
CA SER A 47 -30.14 18.10 -3.78
C SER A 47 -30.95 19.22 -4.45
N GLY A 48 -30.27 20.18 -5.07
CA GLY A 48 -30.84 21.45 -5.51
C GLY A 48 -30.38 22.65 -4.66
N THR A 49 -30.02 22.41 -3.40
CA THR A 49 -29.58 23.45 -2.47
C THR A 49 -28.23 23.15 -1.81
N GLU A 50 -27.91 21.87 -1.63
CA GLU A 50 -26.68 21.43 -0.98
C GLU A 50 -26.18 20.09 -1.54
N TRP A 51 -24.95 19.75 -1.20
CA TRP A 51 -24.40 18.43 -1.47
C TRP A 51 -24.79 17.46 -0.37
N VAL A 52 -25.27 16.28 -0.76
CA VAL A 52 -25.59 15.17 0.13
C VAL A 52 -24.51 14.10 -0.05
N SER A 53 -23.81 13.78 1.04
CA SER A 53 -22.84 12.69 1.05
C SER A 53 -23.54 11.35 1.15
N MET A 54 -23.02 10.37 0.42
CA MET A 54 -23.27 8.96 0.68
C MET A 54 -22.65 8.57 2.04
N THR A 55 -23.21 7.57 2.72
CA THR A 55 -22.53 6.99 3.89
C THR A 55 -21.30 6.20 3.45
N LYS A 56 -20.33 6.02 4.35
CA LYS A 56 -19.15 5.19 4.05
C LYS A 56 -19.55 3.75 3.67
N GLU A 57 -20.54 3.18 4.34
CA GLU A 57 -20.98 1.80 4.09
C GLU A 57 -21.61 1.64 2.69
N GLU A 58 -22.46 2.60 2.28
CA GLU A 58 -23.02 2.63 0.93
C GLU A 58 -21.94 2.85 -0.13
N PHE A 59 -20.98 3.75 0.14
CA PHE A 59 -19.86 4.00 -0.77
C PHE A 59 -19.00 2.76 -0.95
N ASP A 60 -18.64 2.10 0.15
CA ASP A 60 -17.87 0.87 0.12
C ASP A 60 -18.65 -0.24 -0.60
N LYS A 61 -19.97 -0.29 -0.50
CA LYS A 61 -20.79 -1.28 -1.21
C LYS A 61 -20.90 -1.00 -2.72
N GLU A 62 -21.10 0.26 -3.11
CA GLU A 62 -21.29 0.66 -4.50
C GLU A 62 -19.97 0.69 -5.28
N PHE A 63 -18.92 1.19 -4.64
CA PHE A 63 -17.57 1.34 -5.20
C PHE A 63 -16.58 0.32 -4.64
N ALA A 64 -17.08 -0.78 -4.04
CA ALA A 64 -16.28 -1.98 -3.83
C ALA A 64 -15.79 -2.46 -5.18
N GLN A 65 -14.65 -1.92 -5.62
CA GLN A 65 -13.88 -2.51 -6.67
C GLN A 65 -13.49 -3.87 -6.12
N GLN A 66 -13.98 -4.93 -6.77
CA GLN A 66 -13.31 -6.21 -6.66
C GLN A 66 -11.89 -6.00 -7.20
N GLN A 67 -10.97 -5.67 -6.30
CA GLN A 67 -9.52 -5.60 -6.57
C GLN A 67 -9.00 -6.95 -7.07
N ARG A 68 -9.79 -7.99 -6.88
CA ARG A 68 -9.57 -9.35 -7.32
C ARG A 68 -10.39 -9.61 -8.60
N PRO A 69 -9.75 -9.92 -9.72
CA PRO A 69 -10.46 -10.42 -10.89
C PRO A 69 -11.30 -11.66 -10.54
N ASP A 70 -12.52 -11.77 -11.08
CA ASP A 70 -13.47 -12.86 -10.78
C ASP A 70 -12.88 -14.27 -10.98
N ASN A 71 -11.86 -14.39 -11.84
CA ASN A 71 -11.21 -15.64 -12.22
C ASN A 71 -10.02 -16.05 -11.33
N VAL A 72 -9.68 -15.28 -10.28
CA VAL A 72 -8.64 -15.69 -9.33
C VAL A 72 -9.30 -16.49 -8.21
N PRO A 73 -9.01 -17.79 -8.01
CA PRO A 73 -9.60 -18.60 -6.93
C PRO A 73 -9.11 -18.12 -5.56
N ALA A 74 -10.01 -18.02 -4.57
CA ALA A 74 -9.65 -17.61 -3.21
C ALA A 74 -8.54 -18.51 -2.65
N VAL A 75 -7.49 -17.90 -2.08
CA VAL A 75 -6.42 -18.67 -1.42
C VAL A 75 -7.03 -19.42 -0.26
N THR A 76 -6.98 -20.74 -0.33
CA THR A 76 -7.51 -21.63 0.69
C THR A 76 -6.64 -21.57 1.96
N PRO A 77 -7.20 -21.90 3.13
CA PRO A 77 -6.42 -22.05 4.35
C PRO A 77 -5.26 -23.06 4.20
N ALA A 78 -5.45 -24.09 3.37
CA ALA A 78 -4.43 -25.11 3.09
C ALA A 78 -3.25 -24.53 2.31
N GLU A 79 -3.50 -23.82 1.21
CA GLU A 79 -2.45 -23.16 0.40
C GLU A 79 -1.67 -22.12 1.23
N LYS A 80 -2.38 -21.37 2.09
CA LYS A 80 -1.72 -20.42 3.00
C LYS A 80 -0.81 -21.11 4.01
N LYS A 81 -1.23 -22.25 4.55
CA LYS A 81 -0.43 -23.05 5.49
C LYS A 81 0.80 -23.64 4.80
N GLU A 82 0.64 -24.17 3.58
CA GLU A 82 1.74 -24.71 2.78
C GLU A 82 2.78 -23.63 2.46
N ALA A 83 2.34 -22.44 2.03
CA ALA A 83 3.24 -21.31 1.77
C ALA A 83 4.02 -20.88 3.03
N GLN A 84 3.39 -20.87 4.20
CA GLN A 84 4.08 -20.58 5.47
C GLN A 84 5.10 -21.65 5.84
N GLN A 85 4.79 -22.93 5.60
CA GLN A 85 5.72 -24.03 5.83
C GLN A 85 6.93 -23.92 4.91
N MET A 86 6.71 -23.66 3.62
CA MET A 86 7.78 -23.49 2.64
C MET A 86 8.68 -22.30 3.00
N LEU A 87 8.09 -21.17 3.42
CA LEU A 87 8.86 -20.01 3.90
C LEU A 87 9.70 -20.35 5.13
N THR A 88 9.16 -21.14 6.05
CA THR A 88 9.90 -21.58 7.26
C THR A 88 11.09 -22.46 6.89
N VAL A 89 10.89 -23.41 5.97
CA VAL A 89 11.97 -24.28 5.47
C VAL A 89 13.05 -23.45 4.78
N ALA A 90 12.67 -22.48 3.94
CA ALA A 90 13.63 -21.62 3.25
C ALA A 90 14.48 -20.79 4.23
N LYS A 91 13.87 -20.27 5.31
CA LYS A 91 14.59 -19.55 6.37
C LYS A 91 15.57 -20.46 7.11
N LEU A 92 15.13 -21.65 7.51
CA LEU A 92 16.00 -22.62 8.18
C LEU A 92 17.20 -23.01 7.30
N GLN A 93 16.99 -23.17 5.99
CA GLN A 93 18.07 -23.46 5.05
C GLN A 93 19.08 -22.30 4.99
N ALA A 94 18.60 -21.06 4.92
CA ALA A 94 19.46 -19.88 4.93
C ALA A 94 20.28 -19.76 6.23
N ASP A 95 19.68 -20.06 7.39
CA ASP A 95 20.35 -20.04 8.69
C ASP A 95 21.46 -21.11 8.76
N VAL A 96 21.19 -22.31 8.25
CA VAL A 96 22.19 -23.40 8.19
C VAL A 96 23.38 -23.00 7.31
N ASP A 97 23.13 -22.40 6.15
CA ASP A 97 24.20 -21.98 5.23
C ASP A 97 25.02 -20.83 5.82
N ALA A 98 24.38 -19.88 6.51
CA ALA A 98 25.07 -18.82 7.23
C ALA A 98 25.96 -19.38 8.36
N LEU A 99 25.46 -20.38 9.11
CA LEU A 99 26.22 -21.01 10.18
C LEU A 99 27.45 -21.77 9.65
N LYS A 100 27.32 -22.52 8.56
CA LYS A 100 28.45 -23.20 7.91
C LYS A 100 29.52 -22.21 7.47
N LYS A 101 29.12 -21.11 6.84
CA LYS A 101 30.06 -20.07 6.41
C LYS A 101 30.80 -19.44 7.59
N SER A 102 30.10 -19.19 8.70
CA SER A 102 30.71 -18.69 9.94
C SER A 102 31.73 -19.68 10.51
N GLN A 103 31.41 -20.98 10.50
CA GLN A 103 32.32 -22.03 10.94
C GLN A 103 33.60 -22.10 10.09
N GLU A 104 33.46 -22.06 8.76
CA GLU A 104 34.60 -22.04 7.83
C GLU A 104 35.51 -20.83 8.06
N GLN A 105 34.92 -19.64 8.27
CA GLN A 105 35.66 -18.43 8.61
C GLN A 105 36.41 -18.58 9.94
N GLY A 106 35.75 -19.10 10.98
CA GLY A 106 36.37 -19.36 12.28
C GLY A 106 37.56 -20.33 12.18
N ALA A 107 37.41 -21.42 11.42
CA ALA A 107 38.49 -22.38 11.17
C ALA A 107 39.68 -21.74 10.43
N ALA A 108 39.42 -20.89 9.42
CA ALA A 108 40.46 -20.18 8.69
C ALA A 108 41.22 -19.18 9.58
N ILE A 109 40.52 -18.44 10.44
CA ILE A 109 41.14 -17.51 11.41
C ILE A 109 42.01 -18.29 12.40
N LEU A 110 41.51 -19.41 12.95
CA LEU A 110 42.27 -20.25 13.88
C LEU A 110 43.55 -20.80 13.23
N ALA A 111 43.45 -21.32 12.00
CA ALA A 111 44.60 -21.81 11.26
C ALA A 111 45.65 -20.72 11.00
N THR A 112 45.20 -19.48 10.74
CA THR A 112 46.08 -18.33 10.54
C THR A 112 46.80 -17.95 11.84
N LEU A 113 46.08 -17.90 12.96
CA LEU A 113 46.65 -17.60 14.27
C LEU A 113 47.69 -18.65 14.69
N MET A 114 47.40 -19.94 14.48
CA MET A 114 48.36 -21.02 14.76
C MET A 114 49.65 -20.88 13.94
N LYS A 115 49.55 -20.52 12.65
CA LYS A 115 50.73 -20.26 11.81
C LYS A 115 51.55 -19.06 12.29
N GLN A 116 50.90 -17.96 12.69
CA GLN A 116 51.58 -16.79 13.23
C GLN A 116 52.33 -17.11 14.53
N GLN A 117 51.70 -17.83 15.46
CA GLN A 117 52.36 -18.25 16.70
C GLN A 117 53.59 -19.14 16.42
N ALA A 118 53.47 -20.08 15.49
CA ALA A 118 54.59 -20.95 15.11
C ALA A 118 55.76 -20.20 14.46
N ASN A 119 55.48 -19.14 13.69
CA ASN A 119 56.53 -18.32 13.08
C ASN A 119 57.22 -17.42 14.11
N ASN A 120 56.46 -16.76 14.99
CA ASN A 120 57.02 -15.91 16.04
C ASN A 120 57.91 -16.71 17.02
N ALA A 121 57.57 -17.96 17.31
CA ALA A 121 58.38 -18.84 18.15
C ALA A 121 59.71 -19.25 17.50
N LYS A 122 59.80 -19.24 16.16
CA LYS A 122 61.05 -19.52 15.43
C LYS A 122 61.98 -18.32 15.33
N GLU A 123 61.44 -17.10 15.36
CA GLU A 123 62.22 -15.86 15.30
C GLU A 123 62.80 -15.44 16.66
N ALA A 124 62.29 -15.99 17.76
CA ALA A 124 62.72 -15.69 19.13
C ALA A 124 63.84 -16.62 19.67
N ASN A 125 64.36 -17.53 18.84
CA ASN A 125 65.36 -18.56 19.18
C ASN A 125 66.57 -18.44 18.24
#